data_AF-A0A539EI88-F1
#
_entry.id   AF-A0A539EI88-F1
#
_cell.length_a   1.000
_cell.length_b   1.000
_cell.length_c   1.000
_cell.angle_alpha   90.00
_cell.angle_beta   90.00
_cell.angle_gamma   90.00
#
_symmetry.space_group_name_H-M   'P 1'
#
loop_
_entity.id
_entity.type
_entity.pdbx_description
1 polymer ?
#
loop_
_entity_poly.entity_id
_entity_poly.type
_entity_poly.pdbx_seq_one_letter_code
_entity_poly.pdbx_strand_id
1 'polypeptide(L)'
;LAKKVIKTGITLMTGMPTSLGLAPKGPERKIEEVDQVYVVDLLLKDPAQRVRIEGKRFDFSCLGARKGYTVPANMKILVGHLAAAAPGAALNRGAQVMVDGRPLREMGYDALGDLDRETRWRLTLAALSPR
;
A
#
# COMPACT_ATOMS: atom_id res chain seq x y z
N LEU A 1 2.09 57.52 -2.35
CA LEU A 1 2.93 57.79 -1.15
C LEU A 1 2.38 57.18 0.15
N ALA A 2 1.07 57.21 0.43
CA ALA A 2 0.46 56.71 1.68
C ALA A 2 0.74 55.23 2.05
N LYS A 3 0.79 54.31 1.06
CA LYS A 3 0.97 52.86 1.31
C LYS A 3 2.34 52.47 1.89
N LYS A 4 3.39 53.27 1.65
CA LYS A 4 4.75 53.01 2.18
C LYS A 4 4.89 53.39 3.65
N VAL A 5 4.16 54.41 4.10
CA VAL A 5 4.26 54.94 5.47
C VAL A 5 3.59 53.98 6.47
N ILE A 6 2.44 53.41 6.11
CA ILE A 6 1.71 52.44 6.95
C ILE A 6 2.53 51.15 7.17
N LYS A 7 3.23 50.68 6.13
CA LYS A 7 4.06 49.46 6.19
C LYS A 7 5.26 49.58 7.13
N THR A 8 5.79 50.80 7.26
CA THR A 8 6.94 51.09 8.12
C THR A 8 6.52 51.15 9.59
N GLY A 9 5.36 51.73 9.90
CA GLY A 9 4.83 51.82 11.28
C GLY A 9 4.53 50.47 11.93
N ILE A 10 3.94 49.53 11.18
CA ILE A 10 3.59 48.20 11.70
C ILE A 10 4.84 47.34 11.96
N THR A 11 5.85 47.45 11.10
CA THR A 11 7.11 46.70 11.23
C THR A 11 7.92 47.18 12.43
N LEU A 12 7.96 48.49 12.68
CA LEU A 12 8.65 49.07 13.85
C LEU A 12 7.97 48.72 15.18
N MET A 13 6.64 48.63 15.22
CA MET A 13 5.91 48.29 16.46
C MET A 13 5.94 46.81 16.82
N THR A 14 6.07 45.91 15.83
CA THR A 14 5.90 44.46 16.07
C THR A 14 7.19 43.66 15.88
N GLY A 15 8.24 44.25 15.30
CA GLY A 15 9.48 43.56 14.95
C GLY A 15 9.32 42.49 13.87
N MET A 16 8.10 42.28 13.34
CA MET A 16 7.80 41.26 12.34
C MET A 16 7.67 41.90 10.96
N PRO A 17 8.51 41.49 9.98
CA PRO A 17 8.35 41.94 8.61
C PRO A 17 7.02 41.43 8.05
N THR A 18 6.07 42.33 7.80
CA THR A 18 4.81 41.97 7.13
C THR A 18 5.06 41.85 5.63
N SER A 19 5.46 40.65 5.18
CA SER A 19 5.31 40.22 3.79
C SER A 19 3.83 40.02 3.49
N LEU A 20 3.11 41.12 3.27
CA LEU A 20 1.77 41.12 2.70
C LEU A 20 1.85 40.49 1.30
N GLY A 21 1.47 39.21 1.23
CA GLY A 21 1.05 38.54 0.01
C GLY A 21 2.17 38.01 -0.90
N LEU A 22 2.96 37.06 -0.41
CA LEU A 22 3.57 35.96 -1.18
C LEU A 22 4.16 35.03 -0.12
N ALA A 23 3.37 34.04 0.33
CA ALA A 23 3.91 32.98 1.16
C ALA A 23 5.10 32.36 0.41
N PRO A 24 6.27 32.16 1.05
CA PRO A 24 7.31 31.37 0.43
C PRO A 24 6.68 30.04 0.05
N LYS A 25 6.72 29.68 -1.24
CA LYS A 25 6.36 28.33 -1.70
C LYS A 25 7.12 27.39 -0.76
N GLY A 26 6.38 26.74 0.14
CA GLY A 26 6.95 25.70 0.99
C GLY A 26 7.64 24.70 0.07
N PRO A 27 8.72 24.03 0.54
CA PRO A 27 9.50 23.13 -0.28
C PRO A 27 8.54 22.22 -1.05
N GLU A 28 8.57 22.30 -2.38
CA GLU A 28 7.78 21.45 -3.27
C GLU A 28 8.13 20.02 -2.88
N ARG A 29 7.22 19.39 -2.13
CA ARG A 29 7.37 18.01 -1.67
C ARG A 29 7.32 17.19 -2.96
N LYS A 30 8.49 16.84 -3.50
CA LYS A 30 8.62 15.84 -4.56
C LYS A 30 7.99 14.58 -3.99
N ILE A 31 6.74 14.34 -4.36
CA ILE A 31 6.10 13.06 -4.17
C ILE A 31 6.79 12.18 -5.20
N GLU A 32 7.85 11.49 -4.76
CA GLU A 32 8.33 10.35 -5.52
C GLU A 32 7.16 9.37 -5.56
N GLU A 33 6.57 9.20 -6.74
CA GLU A 33 5.62 8.12 -7.00
C GLU A 33 6.38 6.81 -6.84
N VAL A 34 6.36 6.29 -5.61
CA VAL A 34 6.86 4.95 -5.32
C VAL A 34 5.92 3.99 -6.03
N ASP A 35 6.41 3.37 -7.09
CA ASP A 35 5.62 2.43 -7.86
C ASP A 35 5.41 1.14 -7.07
N GLN A 36 4.27 1.04 -6.38
CA GLN A 36 3.94 -0.11 -5.55
C GLN A 36 3.48 -1.28 -6.41
N VAL A 37 4.16 -2.41 -6.25
CA VAL A 37 3.82 -3.67 -6.94
C VAL A 37 2.97 -4.53 -6.02
N TYR A 38 1.76 -4.87 -6.47
CA TYR A 38 0.83 -5.72 -5.74
C TYR A 38 0.79 -7.12 -6.36
N VAL A 39 1.14 -8.14 -5.57
CA VAL A 39 1.20 -9.53 -6.03
C VAL A 39 0.52 -10.45 -5.03
N VAL A 40 -0.20 -11.45 -5.54
CA VAL A 40 -0.67 -12.60 -4.77
C VAL A 40 -0.22 -13.88 -5.45
N ASP A 41 0.34 -14.80 -4.67
CA ASP A 41 0.66 -16.15 -5.10
C ASP A 41 -0.31 -17.13 -4.48
N LEU A 42 -0.96 -17.93 -5.33
CA LEU A 42 -1.71 -19.11 -4.94
C LEU A 42 -0.83 -20.32 -5.18
N LEU A 43 -0.61 -21.11 -4.12
CA LEU A 43 0.19 -22.32 -4.16
C LEU A 43 -0.73 -23.52 -3.95
N LEU A 44 -0.95 -24.26 -5.03
CA LEU A 44 -1.80 -25.44 -5.09
C LEU A 44 -0.92 -26.68 -4.88
N LYS A 45 -1.45 -27.66 -4.15
CA LYS A 45 -0.74 -28.91 -3.84
C LYS A 45 -1.00 -30.01 -4.86
N ASP A 46 -2.21 -30.08 -5.41
CA ASP A 46 -2.64 -31.15 -6.31
C ASP A 46 -3.54 -30.62 -7.45
N PRO A 47 -3.02 -30.50 -8.69
CA PRO A 47 -1.60 -30.64 -9.03
C PRO A 47 -0.75 -29.55 -8.36
N ALA A 48 0.54 -29.83 -8.15
CA ALA A 48 1.47 -28.86 -7.59
C ALA A 48 1.65 -27.69 -8.58
N GLN A 49 1.15 -26.51 -8.22
CA GLN A 49 1.14 -25.35 -9.11
C GLN A 49 1.25 -24.05 -8.35
N ARG A 50 1.98 -23.08 -8.92
CA ARG A 50 1.96 -21.67 -8.49
C ARG A 50 1.19 -20.84 -9.51
N VAL A 51 0.18 -20.13 -9.06
CA VAL A 51 -0.54 -19.13 -9.85
C VAL A 51 -0.28 -17.77 -9.24
N ARG A 52 0.36 -16.89 -10.03
CA ARG A 52 0.67 -15.52 -9.60
C ARG A 52 -0.32 -14.53 -10.22
N ILE A 53 -0.91 -13.70 -9.37
CA ILE A 53 -1.78 -12.59 -9.74
C ILE A 53 -1.00 -11.30 -9.52
N GLU A 54 -0.73 -10.57 -10.61
CA GLU A 54 -0.15 -9.23 -10.57
C GLU A 54 -1.26 -8.19 -10.66
N GLY A 55 -1.43 -7.39 -9.60
CA GLY A 55 -2.56 -6.47 -9.48
C GLY A 55 -2.63 -5.43 -10.62
N LYS A 56 -1.51 -5.02 -11.21
CA LYS A 56 -1.49 -4.10 -12.35
C LYS A 56 -2.01 -4.72 -13.66
N ARG A 57 -1.96 -6.05 -13.78
CA ARG A 57 -2.32 -6.81 -15.00
C ARG A 57 -3.60 -7.63 -14.85
N PHE A 58 -4.15 -7.69 -13.65
CA PHE A 58 -5.31 -8.52 -13.35
C PHE A 58 -6.63 -7.76 -13.61
N ASP A 59 -7.57 -8.41 -14.31
CA ASP A 59 -8.93 -7.88 -14.42
C ASP A 59 -9.76 -8.21 -13.18
N PHE A 60 -10.04 -7.20 -12.37
CA PHE A 60 -10.88 -7.30 -11.17
C PHE A 60 -12.39 -7.26 -11.45
N SER A 61 -12.85 -7.40 -12.71
CA SER A 61 -14.28 -7.45 -13.06
C SER A 61 -15.05 -8.52 -12.27
N CYS A 62 -14.38 -9.61 -11.89
CA CYS A 62 -14.95 -10.67 -11.05
C CYS A 62 -15.43 -10.19 -9.66
N LEU A 63 -14.98 -9.01 -9.19
CA LEU A 63 -15.43 -8.44 -7.92
C LEU A 63 -16.81 -7.77 -8.02
N GLY A 64 -17.33 -7.54 -9.24
CA GLY A 64 -18.66 -6.96 -9.47
C GLY A 64 -18.88 -5.65 -8.72
N ALA A 65 -20.01 -5.54 -8.01
CA ALA A 65 -20.36 -4.35 -7.22
C ALA A 65 -19.40 -4.05 -6.06
N ARG A 66 -18.55 -5.01 -5.66
CA ARG A 66 -17.54 -4.81 -4.61
C ARG A 66 -16.23 -4.26 -5.16
N LYS A 67 -16.05 -4.18 -6.49
CA LYS A 67 -14.83 -3.65 -7.11
C LYS A 67 -14.61 -2.19 -6.66
N GLY A 68 -13.49 -1.93 -6.00
CA GLY A 68 -13.01 -0.60 -5.67
C GLY A 68 -12.30 0.08 -6.85
N TYR A 69 -11.91 1.34 -6.63
CA TYR A 69 -11.29 2.19 -7.65
C TYR A 69 -9.79 1.98 -7.83
N THR A 70 -9.12 1.32 -6.86
CA THR A 70 -7.66 1.19 -6.85
C THR A 70 -7.23 -0.27 -6.76
N VAL A 71 -6.07 -0.59 -7.34
CA VAL A 71 -5.46 -1.93 -7.27
C VAL A 71 -5.30 -2.43 -5.82
N PRO A 72 -4.80 -1.64 -4.85
CA PRO A 72 -4.65 -2.10 -3.47
C PRO A 72 -6.01 -2.47 -2.83
N ALA A 73 -7.05 -1.65 -3.07
CA ALA A 73 -8.38 -1.93 -2.54
C ALA A 73 -8.96 -3.21 -3.16
N ASN A 74 -8.84 -3.37 -4.47
CA ASN A 74 -9.29 -4.57 -5.17
C ASN A 74 -8.53 -5.82 -4.74
N MET A 75 -7.22 -5.73 -4.54
CA MET A 75 -6.42 -6.85 -4.05
C MET A 75 -6.83 -7.27 -2.64
N LYS A 76 -7.08 -6.31 -1.73
CA LYS A 76 -7.56 -6.62 -0.38
C LYS A 76 -8.89 -7.39 -0.41
N ILE A 77 -9.81 -6.97 -1.26
CA ILE A 77 -11.11 -7.63 -1.45
C ILE A 77 -10.91 -9.04 -2.02
N LEU A 78 -10.10 -9.17 -3.09
CA LEU A 78 -9.78 -10.45 -3.71
C LEU A 78 -9.16 -11.44 -2.71
N VAL A 79 -8.17 -11.00 -1.92
CA VAL A 79 -7.53 -11.84 -0.90
C VAL A 79 -8.53 -12.26 0.18
N GLY A 80 -9.40 -11.35 0.62
CA GLY A 80 -10.48 -11.69 1.56
C GLY A 80 -11.42 -12.76 1.00
N HIS A 81 -11.80 -12.65 -0.28
CA HIS A 81 -12.61 -13.67 -0.96
C HIS A 81 -11.90 -15.03 -1.06
N LEU A 82 -10.62 -15.04 -1.43
CA LEU A 82 -9.82 -16.26 -1.54
C LEU A 82 -9.65 -16.95 -0.18
N ALA A 83 -9.36 -16.19 0.87
CA ALA A 83 -9.23 -16.71 2.23
C ALA A 83 -10.56 -17.29 2.76
N ALA A 84 -11.68 -16.62 2.47
CA ALA A 84 -13.00 -17.14 2.82
C ALA A 84 -13.39 -18.40 2.02
N ALA A 85 -13.00 -18.48 0.75
CA ALA A 85 -13.28 -19.64 -0.10
C ALA A 85 -12.43 -20.88 0.28
N ALA A 86 -11.23 -20.66 0.83
CA ALA A 86 -10.32 -21.73 1.25
C ALA A 86 -9.87 -21.51 2.71
N PRO A 87 -10.76 -21.70 3.71
CA PRO A 87 -10.45 -21.40 5.12
C PRO A 87 -9.36 -22.30 5.71
N GLY A 88 -9.06 -23.44 5.09
CA GLY A 88 -7.94 -24.31 5.46
C GLY A 88 -6.60 -23.92 4.86
N ALA A 89 -6.55 -22.93 3.96
CA ALA A 89 -5.31 -22.49 3.33
C ALA A 89 -4.42 -21.76 4.32
N ALA A 90 -3.11 -22.06 4.27
CA ALA A 90 -2.14 -21.31 5.05
C ALA A 90 -1.96 -19.90 4.47
N LEU A 91 -2.19 -18.86 5.28
CA LEU A 91 -2.03 -17.47 4.88
C LEU A 91 -0.64 -16.96 5.26
N ASN A 92 0.05 -16.33 4.30
CA ASN A 92 1.29 -15.60 4.59
C ASN A 92 1.03 -14.30 5.38
N ARG A 93 2.09 -13.63 5.84
CA ARG A 93 1.98 -12.40 6.63
C ARG A 93 1.18 -11.32 5.89
N GLY A 94 1.46 -11.13 4.59
CA GLY A 94 0.73 -10.18 3.75
C GLY A 94 -0.77 -10.47 3.69
N ALA A 95 -1.15 -11.71 3.41
CA ALA A 95 -2.54 -12.12 3.35
C ALA A 95 -3.25 -11.94 4.70
N GLN A 96 -2.60 -12.29 5.82
CA GLN A 96 -3.13 -12.05 7.16
C GLN A 96 -3.40 -10.56 7.40
N VAL A 97 -2.43 -9.69 7.10
CA VAL A 97 -2.60 -8.23 7.24
C VAL A 97 -3.78 -7.72 6.41
N MET A 98 -3.96 -8.21 5.18
CA MET A 98 -5.10 -7.81 4.34
C MET A 98 -6.44 -8.29 4.90
N VAL A 99 -6.53 -9.56 5.31
CA VAL A 99 -7.74 -10.18 5.85
C VAL A 99 -8.15 -9.53 7.17
N ASP A 100 -7.19 -9.28 8.05
CA ASP A 100 -7.40 -8.62 9.36
C ASP A 100 -7.72 -7.13 9.22
N GLY A 101 -7.73 -6.60 7.99
CA GLY A 101 -8.02 -5.20 7.73
C GLY A 101 -6.93 -4.23 8.12
N ARG A 102 -5.74 -4.72 8.48
CA ARG A 102 -4.62 -3.93 9.00
C ARG A 102 -3.94 -3.07 7.92
N PRO A 103 -3.22 -2.00 8.31
CA PRO A 103 -2.47 -1.16 7.38
C PRO A 103 -1.42 -1.94 6.58
N LEU A 104 -1.35 -1.72 5.25
CA LEU A 104 -0.44 -2.44 4.35
C LEU A 104 1.05 -2.28 4.71
N ARG A 105 1.43 -1.16 5.33
CA ARG A 105 2.80 -0.93 5.83
C ARG A 105 3.26 -1.96 6.87
N GLU A 106 2.33 -2.67 7.51
CA GLU A 106 2.63 -3.69 8.51
C GLU A 106 2.96 -5.07 7.92
N MET A 107 2.92 -5.20 6.58
CA MET A 107 3.35 -6.42 5.89
C MET A 107 4.85 -6.66 6.05
N GLY A 108 5.65 -5.59 6.04
CA GLY A 108 7.11 -5.67 6.16
C GLY A 108 7.81 -6.24 4.92
N TYR A 109 7.23 -6.07 3.74
CA TYR A 109 7.89 -6.39 2.48
C TYR A 109 8.47 -5.12 1.85
N ASP A 110 9.76 -5.13 1.59
CA ASP A 110 10.45 -4.04 0.91
C ASP A 110 10.60 -4.34 -0.59
N ALA A 111 10.69 -5.62 -0.94
CA ALA A 111 10.79 -6.08 -2.32
C ALA A 111 10.02 -7.39 -2.56
N LEU A 112 9.79 -7.72 -3.83
CA LEU A 112 9.16 -8.99 -4.24
C LEU A 112 9.95 -10.23 -3.74
N GLY A 113 11.27 -10.09 -3.56
CA GLY A 113 12.12 -11.15 -3.03
C GLY A 113 11.79 -11.54 -1.58
N ASP A 114 11.18 -10.66 -0.79
CA ASP A 114 10.77 -10.96 0.58
C ASP A 114 9.57 -11.90 0.59
N LEU A 115 8.61 -11.68 -0.32
CA LEU A 115 7.48 -12.58 -0.55
C LEU A 115 7.97 -13.98 -0.96
N ASP A 116 8.92 -14.06 -1.90
CA ASP A 116 9.48 -15.34 -2.34
C ASP A 116 10.23 -16.07 -1.21
N ARG A 117 10.93 -15.33 -0.34
CA ARG A 117 11.62 -15.89 0.83
C ARG A 117 10.65 -16.46 1.85
N GLU A 118 9.63 -15.70 2.24
CA GLU A 118 8.59 -16.18 3.16
C GLU A 118 7.85 -17.39 2.57
N THR A 119 7.56 -17.34 1.27
CA THR A 119 6.89 -18.43 0.56
C THR A 119 7.69 -19.73 0.65
N ARG A 120 8.98 -19.70 0.30
CA ARG A 120 9.87 -20.87 0.43
C ARG A 120 9.91 -21.39 1.86
N TRP A 121 10.12 -20.50 2.83
CA TRP A 121 10.17 -20.88 4.24
C TRP A 121 8.89 -21.59 4.70
N ARG A 122 7.72 -21.04 4.38
CA ARG A 122 6.43 -21.65 4.75
C ARG A 122 6.17 -22.98 4.06
N LEU A 123 6.51 -23.10 2.78
CA LEU A 123 6.40 -24.37 2.05
C LEU A 123 7.31 -25.43 2.65
N THR A 124 8.55 -25.09 3.00
CA THR A 124 9.47 -26.01 3.70
C THR A 124 8.89 -26.44 5.05
N LEU A 125 8.38 -25.49 5.85
CA LEU A 125 7.73 -25.83 7.13
C LEU A 125 6.52 -26.76 6.94
N ALA A 126 5.68 -26.48 5.94
CA ALA A 126 4.52 -27.32 5.62
C ALA A 126 4.92 -28.74 5.16
N ALA A 127 6.04 -28.86 4.44
CA ALA A 127 6.57 -30.17 4.02
C ALA A 127 7.16 -30.96 5.20
N LEU A 128 7.76 -30.28 6.18
CA LEU A 128 8.34 -30.89 7.39
C LEU A 128 7.30 -31.21 8.47
N SER A 129 6.15 -30.54 8.44
CA SER A 129 5.01 -30.76 9.35
C SER A 129 3.79 -31.24 8.57
N PRO A 130 3.85 -32.45 7.96
CA PRO A 130 2.69 -33.00 7.27
C PRO A 130 1.56 -33.18 8.27
N ARG A 131 0.47 -32.42 8.06
CA ARG A 131 -0.81 -32.68 8.71
C ARG A 131 -1.43 -33.94 8.14
#